data_AF-A0A0K2XKB0-F1
#
_entry.id   AF-A0A0K2XKB0-F1
#
_cell.length_a   1.000
_cell.length_b   1.000
_cell.length_c   1.000
_cell.angle_alpha   90.00
_cell.angle_beta   90.00
_cell.angle_gamma   90.00
#
_symmetry.space_group_name_H-M   'P 1'
#
loop_
_entity.id
_entity.type
_entity.pdbx_description
1 polymer ?
#
loop_
_entity_poly.entity_id
_entity_poly.type
_entity_poly.pdbx_seq_one_letter_code
_entity_poly.pdbx_strand_id
1 'polypeptide(L)' 'MLDSSLCERIAFKHSIAEDLGVMEYNDPKAKTEWKQFFHEFSTHFSTHIKENNHAI' A
#
# COMPACT_ATOMS: atom_id res chain seq x y z
N MET A 1 -3.57 -13.97 -2.00
CA MET A 1 -2.70 -13.13 -2.84
C MET A 1 -3.39 -11.77 -2.96
N LEU A 2 -2.65 -10.66 -3.04
CA LEU A 2 -3.30 -9.36 -3.29
C LEU A 2 -3.67 -9.26 -4.78
N ASP A 3 -4.86 -8.77 -5.06
CA ASP A 3 -5.41 -8.50 -6.38
C ASP A 3 -4.88 -7.17 -6.95
N SER A 4 -4.62 -6.17 -6.10
CA SER A 4 -3.96 -4.94 -6.53
C SER A 4 -2.43 -5.07 -6.54
N SER A 5 -1.82 -4.54 -7.61
CA SER A 5 -0.38 -4.35 -7.72
C SER A 5 -0.07 -2.87 -7.92
N LEU A 6 1.03 -2.42 -7.31
CA LEU A 6 1.54 -1.08 -7.56
C LEU A 6 2.22 -1.07 -8.93
N CYS A 7 1.69 -0.26 -9.85
CA CYS A 7 2.37 0.00 -11.11
C CYS A 7 3.73 0.66 -10.86
N GLU A 8 4.72 0.38 -11.70
CA GLU A 8 5.99 1.10 -11.63
C GLU A 8 5.75 2.58 -11.99
N ARG A 9 5.87 3.46 -11.00
CA ARG A 9 5.69 4.91 -11.16
C ARG A 9 6.98 5.64 -10.83
N ILE A 10 7.34 6.58 -11.69
CA ILE A 10 8.43 7.53 -11.43
C ILE A 10 8.19 8.28 -10.12
N ALA A 11 6.94 8.63 -9.81
CA ALA A 11 6.55 9.29 -8.56
C ALA A 11 6.98 8.52 -7.28
N PHE A 12 6.95 7.18 -7.29
CA PHE A 12 7.42 6.37 -6.16
C PHE A 12 8.95 6.45 -6.00
N LYS A 13 9.68 6.51 -7.11
CA LYS A 13 11.15 6.66 -7.09
C LYS A 13 11.54 8.07 -6.66
N HIS A 14 10.84 9.10 -7.16
CA HIS A 14 11.08 10.49 -6.80
C HIS A 14 10.76 10.77 -5.34
N SER A 15 9.66 10.23 -4.79
CA SER A 15 9.36 10.43 -3.37
C SER A 15 10.51 9.93 -2.48
N ILE A 16 11.07 8.75 -2.78
CA ILE A 16 12.22 8.21 -2.04
C ILE A 16 13.47 9.10 -2.22
N ALA A 17 13.73 9.57 -3.45
CA ALA A 17 14.89 10.43 -3.74
C ALA A 17 14.82 11.79 -3.02
N GLU A 18 13.61 12.27 -2.75
CA GLU A 18 13.34 13.53 -2.04
C GLU A 18 13.14 13.33 -0.53
N ASP A 19 13.36 12.12 -0.01
CA ASP A 19 13.11 11.74 1.40
C ASP A 19 11.66 12.00 1.85
N LEU A 20 10.73 11.81 0.93
CA LEU A 20 9.29 11.97 1.12
C LEU A 20 8.56 10.62 1.05
N GLY A 21 7.54 10.47 1.88
CA GLY A 21 6.53 9.45 1.68
C GLY A 21 5.68 9.73 0.45
N VAL A 22 5.11 8.69 -0.17
CA VAL A 22 4.17 8.81 -1.30
C VAL A 22 2.99 9.74 -1.01
N MET A 23 2.56 9.77 0.26
CA MET A 23 1.48 10.62 0.71
C MET A 23 1.88 12.11 0.78
N GLU A 24 3.16 12.40 0.95
CA GLU A 24 3.76 13.73 1.02
C GLU A 24 4.14 14.24 -0.38
N TYR A 25 4.56 13.35 -1.28
CA TYR A 25 4.90 13.68 -2.67
C TYR A 25 3.69 14.19 -3.46
N ASN A 26 3.84 15.18 -4.35
CA ASN A 26 2.71 15.81 -5.05
C ASN A 26 2.24 15.07 -6.31
N ASP A 27 1.86 13.79 -6.17
CA ASP A 27 1.27 12.99 -7.25
C ASP A 27 -0.07 12.34 -6.82
N PRO A 28 -1.22 12.86 -7.29
CA PRO A 28 -2.54 12.34 -6.91
C PRO A 28 -2.80 10.89 -7.34
N LYS A 29 -2.22 10.44 -8.46
CA LYS A 29 -2.45 9.09 -9.00
C LYS A 29 -1.67 8.06 -8.20
N ALA A 30 -0.41 8.35 -7.90
CA ALA A 30 0.43 7.54 -7.01
C ALA A 30 -0.19 7.41 -5.61
N LYS A 31 -0.73 8.50 -5.05
CA LYS A 31 -1.47 8.47 -3.77
C LYS A 31 -2.69 7.56 -3.82
N THR A 32 -3.45 7.61 -4.91
CA THR A 32 -4.68 6.81 -5.05
C THR A 32 -4.36 5.33 -5.10
N GLU A 33 -3.38 4.93 -5.91
CA GLU A 33 -2.93 3.53 -5.99
C GLU A 33 -2.34 3.05 -4.68
N TRP A 34 -1.52 3.87 -4.02
CA TRP A 34 -0.97 3.54 -2.71
C TRP A 34 -2.06 3.29 -1.67
N LYS A 35 -3.09 4.14 -1.63
CA LYS A 35 -4.24 3.96 -0.73
C LYS A 35 -4.99 2.66 -1.01
N GLN A 36 -5.25 2.35 -2.28
CA GLN A 36 -5.96 1.12 -2.67
C GLN A 36 -5.17 -0.12 -2.27
N PHE A 37 -3.88 -0.16 -2.62
CA PHE A 37 -2.98 -1.25 -2.26
C PHE A 37 -2.87 -1.42 -0.74
N PHE A 38 -2.63 -0.34 -0.01
CA PHE A 38 -2.47 -0.38 1.44
C PHE A 38 -3.76 -0.81 2.16
N HIS A 39 -4.92 -0.37 1.67
CA HIS A 39 -6.21 -0.80 2.21
C HIS A 39 -6.44 -2.30 2.03
N GLU A 40 -6.17 -2.82 0.84
CA GLU A 40 -6.27 -4.24 0.55
C GLU A 40 -5.29 -5.04 1.42
N PHE A 41 -4.01 -4.65 1.44
CA PHE A 41 -2.99 -5.26 2.27
C PHE A 41 -3.41 -5.34 3.74
N SER A 42 -3.87 -4.22 4.31
CA SER A 42 -4.29 -4.14 5.71
C SER A 42 -5.48 -5.04 6.01
N THR A 43 -6.41 -5.16 5.07
CA THR A 43 -7.59 -6.02 5.19
C THR A 43 -7.20 -7.49 5.18
N HIS A 44 -6.39 -7.92 4.21
CA HIS A 44 -5.89 -9.30 4.15
C HIS A 44 -5.05 -9.67 5.38
N PHE A 45 -4.19 -8.75 5.83
CA PHE A 45 -3.34 -8.96 6.99
C PHE A 45 -4.18 -9.10 8.29
N SER A 46 -5.19 -8.24 8.46
CA SER A 46 -6.08 -8.29 9.62
C SER A 46 -6.91 -9.58 9.68
N THR A 47 -7.38 -10.06 8.53
CA THR A 47 -8.10 -11.33 8.42
C THR A 47 -7.21 -12.51 8.81
N HIS A 48 -5.96 -12.54 8.34
CA HIS A 48 -5.00 -13.58 8.72
C HIS A 48 -4.69 -13.62 10.22
N ILE A 49 -4.66 -12.47 10.90
CA ILE A 49 -4.46 -12.44 12.36
C ILE A 49 -5.69 -12.99 13.10
N LYS A 50 -6.91 -12.67 12.64
CA LYS A 50 -8.16 -13.15 13.27
C LYS A 50 -8.36 -14.65 13.12
N GLU A 51 -7.95 -15.25 12.00
CA GLU A 51 -8.05 -16.70 11.77
C GLU A 51 -7.07 -17.49 12.65
N ASN A 52 -5.85 -16.99 12.86
CA ASN A 52 -4.88 -17.65 13.74
C ASN A 52 -5.28 -17.61 15.24
N ASN A 53 -6.03 -16.60 15.67
CA ASN A 53 -6.48 -16.47 17.05
C ASN A 53 -7.72 -17.32 17.41
N HIS A 54 -8.46 -17.85 16.42
CA HIS A 54 -9.60 -18.76 16.66
C HIS A 54 -9.23 -20.25 16.51
N ALA A 55 -7.99 -20.55 16.15
CA ALA A 55 -7.48 -21.92 15.99
C ALA A 55 -6.79 -22.48 17.26
N ILE A 56 -6.94 -21.80 18.40
CA ILE A 56 -6.37 -22.16 19.72
C ILE A 56 -7.50 -22.50 20.69
#